data_AF-A0A355A4B6-F1
#
_entry.id   AF-A0A355A4B6-F1
#
_cell.length_a   1.000
_cell.length_b   1.000
_cell.length_c   1.000
_cell.angle_alpha   90.00
_cell.angle_beta   90.00
_cell.angle_gamma   90.00
#
_symmetry.space_group_name_H-M   'P 1'
#
loop_
_entity.id
_entity.type
_entity.pdbx_description
1 polymer ?
#
loop_
_entity_poly.entity_id
_entity_poly.type
_entity_poly.pdbx_seq_one_letter_code
_entity_poly.pdbx_strand_id
1 'polypeptide(L)' 'MNSEEPLKELNEFAQKLGLFKQNYLLLKRALAHRSFVHETGGESNERLEFLGDSVLSLVISEYI' A
#
# COMPACT_ATOMS: atom_id res chain seq x y z
N MET A 1 4.30 24.54 5.95
CA MET A 1 4.40 23.07 5.86
C MET A 1 4.19 22.72 4.41
N ASN A 2 5.25 22.35 3.71
CA ASN A 2 5.25 22.22 2.25
C ASN A 2 4.41 21.02 1.84
N SER A 3 3.33 21.27 1.10
CA SER A 3 2.34 20.30 0.64
C SER A 3 2.88 19.22 -0.33
N GLU A 4 4.19 19.18 -0.59
CA GLU A 4 4.82 18.29 -1.59
C GLU A 4 5.66 17.13 -0.98
N GLU A 5 6.04 17.18 0.30
CA GLU A 5 6.89 16.15 0.92
C GLU A 5 6.29 14.73 0.94
N PRO A 6 5.00 14.53 1.28
CA PRO A 6 4.43 13.18 1.38
C PRO A 6 4.40 12.43 0.05
N LEU A 7 4.24 13.15 -1.06
CA LEU A 7 4.25 12.57 -2.41
C LEU A 7 5.67 12.19 -2.84
N LYS A 8 6.70 12.93 -2.39
CA LYS A 8 8.09 12.62 -2.69
C LYS A 8 8.53 11.33 -1.98
N GLU A 9 8.25 11.20 -0.70
CA GLU A 9 8.59 9.99 0.08
C GLU A 9 7.89 8.74 -0.46
N LEU A 10 6.60 8.85 -0.79
CA LEU A 10 5.83 7.75 -1.39
C LEU A 10 6.40 7.34 -2.75
N ASN A 11 6.84 8.31 -3.56
CA ASN A 11 7.52 8.07 -4.83
C ASN A 11 8.85 7.33 -4.66
N GLU A 12 9.68 7.79 -3.73
CA GLU A 12 10.97 7.14 -3.43
C GLU A 12 10.77 5.71 -2.92
N PHE A 13 9.75 5.49 -2.08
CA PHE A 13 9.38 4.15 -1.60
C PHE A 13 8.91 3.25 -2.74
N ALA A 14 8.02 3.75 -3.62
CA ALA A 14 7.55 2.99 -4.79
C ALA A 14 8.71 2.58 -5.71
N GLN A 15 9.66 3.49 -5.97
CA GLN A 15 10.84 3.20 -6.78
C GLN A 15 11.73 2.11 -6.16
N LYS A 16 11.93 2.13 -4.84
CA LYS A 16 12.68 1.07 -4.12
C LYS A 16 12.02 -0.30 -4.24
N LEU A 17 10.69 -0.35 -4.34
CA LEU A 17 9.93 -1.58 -4.54
C LEU A 17 9.86 -2.02 -6.02
N GLY A 18 10.48 -1.28 -6.94
CA GLY A 18 10.38 -1.56 -8.39
C GLY A 18 8.99 -1.28 -8.97
N LEU A 19 8.15 -0.52 -8.26
CA LEU A 19 6.80 -0.15 -8.67
C LEU A 19 6.86 1.10 -9.55
N PHE A 20 7.08 0.90 -10.86
CA PHE A 20 7.10 1.99 -11.84
C PHE A 20 5.69 2.22 -12.42
N LYS A 21 5.11 3.41 -12.19
CA LYS A 21 3.80 3.88 -12.68
C LYS A 21 2.57 3.14 -12.11
N GLN A 22 2.57 2.74 -10.85
CA GLN A 22 1.35 2.28 -10.18
C GLN A 22 0.52 3.45 -9.62
N ASN A 23 -0.79 3.21 -9.48
CA ASN A 23 -1.73 4.12 -8.85
C ASN A 23 -1.29 4.42 -7.40
N TYR A 24 -0.73 5.61 -7.15
CA TYR A 24 -0.26 6.04 -5.83
C TYR A 24 -1.34 5.98 -4.74
N LEU A 25 -2.62 6.07 -5.12
CA LEU A 25 -3.73 5.94 -4.18
C LEU A 25 -3.81 4.53 -3.60
N LEU A 26 -3.53 3.50 -4.41
CA LEU A 26 -3.53 2.12 -3.96
C LEU A 26 -2.36 1.84 -3.01
N LEU A 27 -1.16 2.34 -3.35
CA LEU A 27 0.00 2.21 -2.47
C LEU A 27 -0.21 2.97 -1.16
N LYS A 28 -0.75 4.20 -1.22
CA LYS A 28 -1.11 4.97 -0.02
C LYS A 28 -2.10 4.22 0.85
N ARG A 29 -3.12 3.59 0.26
CA ARG A 29 -4.08 2.75 0.99
C ARG A 29 -3.43 1.50 1.57
N ALA A 30 -2.53 0.83 0.85
CA ALA A 30 -1.81 -0.35 1.34
C ALA A 30 -0.96 -0.05 2.58
N LEU A 31 -0.46 1.18 2.69
CA LEU A 31 0.31 1.69 3.84
C LEU A 31 -0.56 2.25 4.97
N ALA A 32 -1.88 2.39 4.77
CA ALA A 32 -2.79 2.99 5.74
C ALA A 32 -3.26 1.96 6.79
N HIS A 33 -2.52 1.87 7.89
CA HIS A 33 -2.95 1.05 9.03
C HIS A 33 -4.24 1.59 9.67
N ARG A 34 -5.05 0.70 10.23
CA ARG A 34 -6.33 1.03 10.89
C ARG A 34 -6.23 2.11 11.97
N SER A 35 -5.13 2.18 12.73
CA SER A 35 -4.94 3.24 13.74
C SER A 35 -4.83 4.63 13.12
N PHE A 36 -4.12 4.75 11.99
CA PHE A 36 -3.98 6.00 11.26
C PHE A 36 -5.32 6.45 10.65
N VAL A 37 -6.07 5.50 10.09
CA VAL A 37 -7.39 5.77 9.50
C VAL A 37 -8.44 6.12 10.55
N HIS A 38 -8.34 5.59 11.75
CA HIS A 38 -9.24 5.93 12.85
C HIS A 38 -9.21 7.43 13.18
N GLU A 39 -8.04 8.07 13.08
CA GLU A 39 -7.84 9.49 13.39
C GLU A 39 -8.06 10.40 12.18
N THR A 40 -7.73 9.93 10.97
CA THR A 40 -7.69 10.77 9.75
C THR A 40 -8.86 10.53 8.79
N GLY A 41 -9.65 9.47 9.03
CA GLY A 41 -10.71 9.01 8.13
C GLY A 41 -10.17 8.29 6.89
N GLY A 42 -11.08 7.66 6.15
CA GLY A 42 -10.77 6.92 4.92
C GLY A 42 -10.83 5.40 5.07
N GLU A 43 -10.13 4.68 4.20
CA GLU A 43 -10.11 3.22 4.19
C GLU A 43 -8.73 2.69 4.63
N SER A 44 -8.74 1.69 5.53
CA SER A 44 -7.55 0.97 5.95
C SER A 44 -7.06 -0.01 4.88
N ASN A 45 -5.87 -0.56 5.13
CA ASN A 45 -5.28 -1.63 4.35
C ASN A 45 -5.89 -3.02 4.62
N GLU A 46 -6.78 -3.20 5.60
CA GLU A 46 -7.29 -4.52 6.03
C GLU A 46 -7.90 -5.34 4.87
N ARG A 47 -8.60 -4.69 3.94
CA ARG A 47 -9.14 -5.37 2.74
C ARG A 47 -8.06 -5.79 1.74
N LEU A 48 -6.99 -4.99 1.62
CA LEU A 48 -5.85 -5.30 0.77
C LEU A 48 -4.97 -6.38 1.39
N GLU A 49 -4.84 -6.39 2.71
CA GLU A 49 -4.16 -7.44 3.49
C GLU A 49 -4.86 -8.79 3.27
N PHE A 50 -6.17 -8.86 3.47
CA PHE A 50 -6.96 -10.08 3.22
C PHE A 50 -6.81 -10.61 1.78
N LEU A 51 -6.84 -9.70 0.79
CA LEU A 51 -6.62 -10.08 -0.61
C LEU A 51 -5.17 -10.55 -0.84
N GLY A 52 -4.20 -9.86 -0.25
CA GLY A 52 -2.78 -10.18 -0.33
C GLY A 52 -2.47 -11.58 0.19
N ASP A 53 -3.07 -11.97 1.31
CA ASP A 53 -2.95 -13.32 1.87
C ASP A 53 -3.45 -14.39 0.88
N SER A 54 -4.62 -14.16 0.27
CA SER A 54 -5.19 -15.10 -0.70
C SER A 54 -4.31 -15.24 -1.96
N VAL A 55 -3.79 -14.12 -2.47
CA VAL A 55 -2.89 -14.11 -3.63
C VAL A 55 -1.57 -14.79 -3.30
N LEU A 56 -0.98 -14.49 -2.13
CA LEU A 56 0.27 -15.10 -1.70
C LEU A 56 0.13 -16.61 -1.50
N SER A 57 -0.96 -17.05 -0.86
CA SER A 57 -1.28 -18.48 -0.73
C SER A 57 -1.40 -19.16 -2.08
N LEU A 58 -2.07 -18.55 -3.06
CA LEU A 58 -2.18 -19.10 -4.41
C LEU A 58 -0.81 -19.26 -5.08
N VAL A 59 0.01 -18.20 -5.09
CA VAL A 59 1.33 -18.20 -5.74
C VAL A 59 2.26 -19.23 -5.11
N ILE A 60 2.26 -19.33 -3.77
CA ILE A 60 3.07 -20.34 -3.05
C ILE A 60 2.59 -21.75 -3.40
N SER A 61 1.27 -21.95 -3.48
CA SER A 61 0.67 -23.25 -3.80
C SER A 61 0.93 -23.69 -5.24
N GLU A 62 1.11 -22.76 -6.17
CA GLU A 62 1.51 -23.07 -7.56
C GLU A 62 3.02 -23.34 -7.70
N TYR A 63 3.84 -22.70 -6.86
CA TYR A 63 5.30 -22.82 -6.91
C TYR A 63 5.83 -24.14 -6.32
N ILE A 64 5.08 -24.75 -5.40
CA ILE A 64 5.43 -26.01 -4.70
C ILE A 64 4.77 -27.20 -5.40
#